data_AF-Q48NF9-F1
#
_entry.id   AF-Q48NF9-F1
#
_cell.length_a   1.000
_cell.length_b   1.000
_cell.length_c   1.000
_cell.angle_alpha   90.00
_cell.angle_beta   90.00
_cell.angle_gamma   90.00
#
_symmetry.space_group_name_H-M   'P 1'
#
loop_
_entity.id
_entity.type
_entity.pdbx_description
1 polymer ?
#
loop_
_entity_poly.entity_id
_entity_poly.type
_entity_poly.pdbx_seq_one_letter_code
_entity_poly.pdbx_strand_id
1 'polypeptide(L)'
;MINGAPVEELLKLRVVTIKRNSVSNWLKILHPNTPVQEVLNLNDALNLIKSGNADVIVEDGAAIYPDMVSLVSLRIGVRPVPDLVTSLRFSVAQNEPKLVARLSNAMQNIPAITLSQLDSRWQNLELSSSGFLLSDQERQYLASLPVLKVAYDPDYRPVAFINKNGQEDGLAGEYWREIVAKLGLKKELVPATSWKQLLFKMASGQADVILPVKYVESDVGQVLYSRPMLSFSNVIVTSGLRVSNLAELNGKTLVVSDPVYLRDKLKALLPLSTINVTDSPLQAMQQVVDGNARAYVGNLLIITKLMIEHFSGTLQIVAPAEIPGDLSIGVTSRYESLLPLINRVLRTLTKEQREAMNTKWLYAAQQESVPWAAIKKTLWLALSGLVLLGVLLFISYRRLRIEINQRREAEHSLGDQLQLRDALIDTYPYPVVVKDVNKRYLLINHAYEVAFSINKQELLGRTTLETSHYPDDWSITIDELATQVMRKRENFHSEFSIANGQGEMRTWLYWMKPFYRANQALAGVMVSLVDITLIRQADEKAKSLGGCRQNHVVSRRASIRASANQTHASLTAKRRS
;
A
#
# COMPACT_ATOMS: atom_id res chain seq x y z
N MET A 1 17.75 -45.32 -31.12
CA MET A 1 18.93 -45.67 -31.95
C MET A 1 18.76 -45.33 -33.43
N ILE A 2 17.70 -44.63 -33.88
CA ILE A 2 17.41 -44.45 -35.32
C ILE A 2 17.48 -42.95 -35.75
N ASN A 3 18.21 -42.13 -35.01
CA ASN A 3 18.41 -40.72 -35.39
C ASN A 3 19.55 -40.66 -36.41
N GLY A 4 19.20 -40.64 -37.70
CA GLY A 4 20.15 -40.46 -38.80
C GLY A 4 20.37 -41.70 -39.68
N ALA A 5 19.66 -42.80 -39.43
CA ALA A 5 19.70 -43.98 -40.29
C ALA A 5 19.16 -43.63 -41.71
N PRO A 6 19.83 -44.09 -42.78
CA PRO A 6 19.36 -43.91 -44.15
C PRO A 6 18.06 -44.69 -44.41
N VAL A 7 17.29 -44.29 -45.43
CA VAL A 7 15.97 -44.87 -45.72
C VAL A 7 16.07 -46.38 -45.91
N GLU A 8 17.15 -46.85 -46.52
CA GLU A 8 17.46 -48.26 -46.77
C GLU A 8 17.63 -49.09 -45.50
N GLU A 9 18.00 -48.48 -44.37
CA GLU A 9 18.04 -49.15 -43.06
C GLU A 9 16.66 -49.20 -42.41
N LEU A 10 15.83 -48.18 -42.60
CA LEU A 10 14.45 -48.14 -42.10
C LEU A 10 13.56 -49.16 -42.80
N LEU A 11 13.80 -49.39 -44.08
CA LEU A 11 13.08 -50.37 -44.91
C LEU A 11 13.43 -51.83 -44.60
N LYS A 12 14.36 -52.09 -43.67
CA LYS A 12 14.62 -53.43 -43.13
C LYS A 12 13.72 -53.77 -41.93
N LEU A 13 13.01 -52.78 -41.39
CA LEU A 13 12.10 -52.93 -40.27
C LEU A 13 10.69 -53.30 -40.75
N ARG A 14 9.77 -53.63 -39.83
CA ARG A 14 8.35 -53.86 -40.16
C ARG A 14 7.70 -52.53 -40.50
N VAL A 15 7.42 -52.31 -41.78
CA VAL A 15 6.86 -51.07 -42.29
C VAL A 15 5.35 -51.19 -42.37
N VAL A 16 4.63 -50.12 -42.01
CA VAL A 16 3.20 -49.99 -42.27
C VAL A 16 2.93 -48.77 -43.15
N THR A 17 1.99 -48.92 -44.09
CA THR A 17 1.56 -47.86 -45.02
C THR A 17 0.07 -47.96 -45.30
N ILE A 18 -0.53 -46.88 -45.77
CA ILE A 18 -1.94 -46.77 -46.13
C ILE A 18 -2.15 -47.35 -47.52
N LYS A 19 -3.14 -48.22 -47.63
CA LYS A 19 -3.48 -48.94 -48.85
C LYS A 19 -3.85 -47.95 -49.97
N ARG A 20 -3.35 -48.20 -51.19
CA ARG A 20 -3.63 -47.42 -52.43
C ARG A 20 -3.11 -45.97 -52.43
N ASN A 21 -2.15 -45.62 -51.59
CA ASN A 21 -1.38 -44.38 -51.75
C ASN A 21 -0.16 -44.59 -52.67
N SER A 22 0.51 -43.50 -53.05
CA SER A 22 1.71 -43.54 -53.89
C SER A 22 2.90 -44.25 -53.21
N VAL A 23 2.96 -44.20 -51.87
CA VAL A 23 4.02 -44.80 -51.07
C VAL A 23 3.95 -46.33 -51.06
N SER A 24 2.75 -46.90 -50.95
CA SER A 24 2.44 -48.33 -51.05
C SER A 24 2.90 -48.90 -52.40
N ASN A 25 2.60 -48.20 -53.49
CA ASN A 25 3.05 -48.63 -54.83
C ASN A 25 4.57 -48.51 -54.98
N TRP A 26 5.18 -47.45 -54.47
CA TRP A 26 6.63 -47.27 -54.46
C TRP A 26 7.34 -48.39 -53.69
N LEU A 27 6.87 -48.71 -52.49
CA LEU A 27 7.39 -49.82 -51.68
C LEU A 27 7.29 -51.16 -52.42
N LYS A 28 6.15 -51.44 -53.06
CA LYS A 28 5.95 -52.69 -53.82
C LYS A 28 6.84 -52.81 -55.06
N ILE A 29 7.08 -51.70 -55.77
CA ILE A 29 7.80 -51.70 -57.05
C ILE A 29 9.31 -51.65 -56.84
N LEU A 30 9.80 -50.76 -55.97
CA LEU A 30 11.24 -50.51 -55.80
C LEU A 30 11.84 -51.22 -54.57
N HIS A 31 11.01 -51.63 -53.61
CA HIS A 31 11.45 -52.34 -52.39
C HIS A 31 10.62 -53.61 -52.10
N PRO A 32 10.50 -54.56 -53.05
CA PRO A 32 9.61 -55.72 -52.92
C PRO A 32 9.94 -56.65 -51.75
N ASN A 33 11.16 -56.57 -51.20
CA ASN A 33 11.63 -57.38 -50.09
C ASN A 33 11.37 -56.74 -48.71
N THR A 34 10.82 -55.52 -48.66
CA THR A 34 10.46 -54.87 -47.39
C THR A 34 9.19 -55.50 -46.81
N PRO A 35 9.16 -55.87 -45.52
CA PRO A 35 7.97 -56.40 -44.87
C PRO A 35 6.97 -55.26 -44.63
N VAL A 36 6.10 -55.01 -45.62
CA VAL A 36 5.09 -53.95 -45.60
C VAL A 36 3.71 -54.50 -45.23
N GLN A 37 3.09 -53.92 -44.21
CA GLN A 37 1.68 -54.12 -43.88
C GLN A 37 0.84 -52.94 -44.40
N GLU A 38 -0.23 -53.23 -45.14
CA GLU A 38 -1.14 -52.19 -45.64
C GLU A 38 -2.38 -52.06 -44.74
N VAL A 39 -2.72 -50.83 -44.39
CA VAL A 39 -3.92 -50.50 -43.60
C VAL A 39 -4.83 -49.51 -44.31
N LEU A 40 -6.08 -49.36 -43.88
CA LEU A 40 -7.07 -48.53 -44.58
C LEU A 40 -6.96 -47.04 -44.25
N ASN A 41 -6.43 -46.69 -43.08
CA ASN A 41 -6.32 -45.31 -42.60
C ASN A 41 -5.11 -45.17 -41.66
N LEU A 42 -4.76 -43.92 -41.33
CA LEU A 42 -3.63 -43.61 -40.46
C LEU A 42 -3.83 -44.14 -39.03
N ASN A 43 -5.05 -44.11 -38.50
CA ASN A 43 -5.33 -44.59 -37.13
C ASN A 43 -5.01 -46.08 -36.95
N ASP A 44 -5.32 -46.90 -37.96
CA ASP A 44 -4.96 -48.31 -37.98
C ASP A 44 -3.43 -48.51 -38.01
N ALA A 45 -2.71 -47.68 -38.77
CA ALA A 45 -1.25 -47.71 -38.82
C ALA A 45 -0.65 -47.39 -37.44
N LEU A 46 -1.20 -46.39 -36.76
CA LEU A 46 -0.75 -45.96 -35.43
C LEU A 46 -1.00 -47.03 -34.37
N ASN A 47 -2.14 -47.72 -34.44
CA ASN A 47 -2.45 -48.81 -33.53
C ASN A 47 -1.46 -49.98 -33.69
N LEU A 48 -0.98 -50.25 -34.90
CA LEU A 48 0.05 -51.26 -35.16
C LEU A 48 1.42 -50.87 -34.58
N ILE A 49 1.80 -49.59 -34.66
CA ILE A 49 3.03 -49.11 -33.99
C ILE A 49 2.88 -49.20 -32.47
N LYS A 50 1.75 -48.75 -31.92
CA LYS A 50 1.49 -48.77 -30.46
C LYS A 50 1.46 -50.18 -29.89
N SER A 51 0.93 -51.15 -30.65
CA SER A 51 0.89 -52.56 -30.26
C SER A 51 2.19 -53.32 -30.51
N GLY A 52 3.22 -52.66 -31.07
CA GLY A 52 4.51 -53.28 -31.37
C GLY A 52 4.47 -54.26 -32.56
N ASN A 53 3.42 -54.22 -33.37
CA ASN A 53 3.24 -55.05 -34.57
C ASN A 53 3.89 -54.44 -35.82
N ALA A 54 4.20 -53.15 -35.80
CA ALA A 54 5.00 -52.46 -36.79
C ALA A 54 6.03 -51.55 -36.11
N ASP A 55 7.10 -51.22 -36.84
CA ASP A 55 8.23 -50.43 -36.31
C ASP A 55 8.31 -49.03 -36.94
N VAL A 56 7.88 -48.88 -38.21
CA VAL A 56 7.97 -47.61 -38.97
C VAL A 56 6.70 -47.39 -39.80
N ILE A 57 6.20 -46.14 -39.80
CA ILE A 57 5.17 -45.67 -40.73
C ILE A 57 5.86 -44.91 -41.85
N VAL A 58 5.58 -45.26 -43.12
CA VAL A 58 6.03 -44.49 -44.29
C VAL A 58 4.81 -43.98 -45.03
N GLU A 59 4.70 -42.66 -45.14
CA GLU A 59 3.52 -41.97 -45.66
C GLU A 59 3.90 -40.64 -46.35
N ASP A 60 2.98 -40.10 -47.16
CA ASP A 60 3.13 -38.78 -47.77
C ASP A 60 2.95 -37.68 -46.70
N GLY A 61 3.93 -36.79 -46.57
CA GLY A 61 3.93 -35.73 -45.56
C GLY A 61 2.73 -34.78 -45.65
N ALA A 62 2.10 -34.64 -46.82
CA ALA A 62 0.88 -33.84 -46.98
C ALA A 62 -0.38 -34.55 -46.43
N ALA A 63 -0.40 -35.88 -46.43
CA ALA A 63 -1.57 -36.68 -46.04
C ALA A 63 -1.72 -36.84 -44.52
N ILE A 64 -0.62 -36.75 -43.77
CA ILE A 64 -0.59 -36.95 -42.31
C ILE A 64 -0.97 -35.65 -41.56
N TYR A 65 -0.88 -34.48 -42.21
CA TYR A 65 -0.98 -33.14 -41.60
C TYR A 65 -2.17 -32.93 -40.63
N PRO A 66 -3.42 -33.35 -40.94
CA PRO A 66 -4.57 -33.13 -40.05
C PRO A 66 -4.49 -33.90 -38.72
N ASP A 67 -3.82 -35.06 -38.74
CA ASP A 67 -3.83 -36.02 -37.64
C ASP A 67 -2.53 -35.99 -36.80
N MET A 68 -1.55 -35.15 -37.17
CA MET A 68 -0.25 -35.06 -36.49
C MET A 68 -0.32 -34.64 -35.01
N VAL A 69 -1.37 -33.93 -34.61
CA VAL A 69 -1.61 -33.56 -33.19
C VAL A 69 -1.81 -34.80 -32.30
N SER A 70 -2.22 -35.93 -32.88
CA SER A 70 -2.40 -37.20 -32.15
C SER A 70 -1.12 -38.05 -32.04
N LEU A 71 -0.03 -37.62 -32.69
CA LEU A 71 1.23 -38.38 -32.85
C LEU A 71 2.30 -38.03 -31.80
N VAL A 72 1.95 -37.34 -30.71
CA VAL A 72 2.89 -36.80 -29.70
C VAL A 72 3.82 -37.85 -29.08
N SER A 73 3.46 -39.13 -29.13
CA SER A 73 4.28 -40.26 -28.64
C SER A 73 5.22 -40.87 -29.67
N LEU A 74 5.17 -40.43 -30.94
CA LEU A 74 6.00 -40.94 -32.03
C LEU A 74 7.09 -39.95 -32.41
N ARG A 75 8.28 -40.48 -32.72
CA ARG A 75 9.38 -39.69 -33.26
C ARG A 75 9.23 -39.61 -34.78
N ILE A 76 8.97 -38.41 -35.28
CA ILE A 76 8.74 -38.17 -36.71
C ILE A 76 10.08 -37.82 -37.36
N GLY A 77 10.46 -38.57 -38.40
CA GLY A 77 11.61 -38.27 -39.24
C GLY A 77 11.16 -37.95 -40.66
N VAL A 78 11.42 -36.73 -41.14
CA VAL A 78 11.24 -36.39 -42.56
C VAL A 78 12.51 -36.79 -43.30
N ARG A 79 12.39 -37.67 -44.30
CA ARG A 79 13.49 -38.09 -45.16
C ARG A 79 13.10 -37.94 -46.62
N PRO A 80 13.98 -37.39 -47.48
CA PRO A 80 13.76 -37.48 -48.91
C PRO A 80 13.78 -38.96 -49.29
N VAL A 81 12.72 -39.40 -49.96
CA VAL A 81 12.64 -40.75 -50.50
C VAL A 81 13.13 -40.68 -51.95
N PRO A 82 14.28 -41.31 -52.28
CA PRO A 82 14.78 -41.33 -53.66
C PRO A 82 13.72 -41.91 -54.61
N ASP A 83 13.63 -41.35 -55.81
CA ASP A 83 12.77 -41.83 -56.90
C ASP A 83 11.24 -41.77 -56.66
N LEU A 84 10.79 -41.28 -55.52
CA LEU A 84 9.38 -41.03 -55.21
C LEU A 84 9.04 -39.55 -55.45
N VAL A 85 8.78 -39.19 -56.71
CA VAL A 85 8.26 -37.86 -57.07
C VAL A 85 6.74 -37.90 -57.04
N THR A 86 6.14 -37.63 -55.87
CA THR A 86 4.70 -37.41 -55.78
C THR A 86 4.39 -35.97 -56.22
N SER A 87 3.66 -35.83 -57.33
CA SER A 87 3.07 -34.55 -57.71
C SER A 87 1.55 -34.71 -57.69
N LEU A 88 0.87 -33.94 -56.81
CA LEU A 88 -0.58 -33.85 -56.84
C LEU A 88 -1.00 -33.13 -58.12
N ARG A 89 -1.97 -33.71 -58.83
CA ARG A 89 -2.48 -33.18 -60.10
C ARG A 89 -4.00 -33.19 -60.09
N PHE A 90 -4.60 -32.22 -60.75
CA PHE A 90 -6.02 -32.27 -61.05
C PHE A 90 -6.31 -33.41 -62.03
N SER A 91 -7.32 -34.22 -61.73
CA SER A 91 -7.87 -35.22 -62.62
C SER A 91 -9.23 -34.75 -63.14
N VAL A 92 -9.56 -35.10 -64.38
CA VAL A 92 -10.87 -34.84 -64.98
C VAL A 92 -11.37 -36.09 -65.70
N ALA A 93 -12.66 -36.13 -66.01
CA ALA A 93 -13.27 -37.23 -66.75
C ALA A 93 -12.66 -37.36 -68.16
N GLN A 94 -12.48 -38.59 -68.62
CA GLN A 94 -11.75 -38.90 -69.86
C GLN A 94 -12.37 -38.26 -71.12
N ASN A 95 -13.66 -37.93 -71.06
CA ASN A 95 -14.41 -37.26 -72.14
C ASN A 95 -14.27 -35.73 -72.16
N GLU A 96 -13.50 -35.12 -71.24
CA GLU A 96 -13.33 -33.65 -71.14
C GLU A 96 -11.86 -33.20 -71.31
N PRO A 97 -11.19 -33.51 -72.44
CA PRO A 97 -9.77 -33.21 -72.62
C PRO A 97 -9.47 -31.71 -72.67
N LYS A 98 -10.46 -30.88 -73.07
CA LYS A 98 -10.33 -29.42 -73.09
C LYS A 98 -10.22 -28.84 -71.68
N LEU A 99 -10.84 -29.46 -70.68
CA LEU A 99 -10.77 -29.02 -69.29
C LEU A 99 -9.38 -29.28 -68.70
N VAL A 100 -8.74 -30.42 -69.02
CA VAL A 100 -7.34 -30.69 -68.64
C VAL A 100 -6.42 -29.58 -69.12
N ALA A 101 -6.54 -29.22 -70.40
CA ALA A 101 -5.69 -28.20 -71.01
C ALA A 101 -5.86 -26.83 -70.34
N ARG A 102 -7.10 -26.45 -70.01
CA ARG A 102 -7.39 -25.21 -69.27
C ARG A 102 -6.81 -25.23 -67.85
N LEU A 103 -7.00 -26.33 -67.12
CA LEU A 103 -6.48 -26.47 -65.75
C LEU A 103 -4.96 -26.47 -65.75
N SER A 104 -4.32 -27.14 -66.71
CA SER A 104 -2.86 -27.18 -66.83
C SER A 104 -2.28 -25.81 -67.19
N ASN A 105 -2.93 -25.08 -68.11
CA ASN A 105 -2.53 -23.71 -68.46
C ASN A 105 -2.71 -22.76 -67.26
N ALA A 106 -3.84 -22.86 -66.54
CA ALA A 106 -4.06 -22.09 -65.33
C ALA A 106 -3.00 -22.37 -64.27
N MET A 107 -2.65 -23.65 -64.04
CA MET A 107 -1.60 -24.07 -63.10
C MET A 107 -0.21 -23.57 -63.48
N GLN A 108 0.15 -23.58 -64.77
CA GLN A 108 1.43 -23.06 -65.26
C GLN A 108 1.56 -21.54 -65.11
N ASN A 109 0.43 -20.83 -65.14
CA ASN A 109 0.37 -19.38 -65.00
C ASN A 109 0.22 -18.90 -63.55
N ILE A 110 0.17 -19.81 -62.56
CA ILE A 110 0.20 -19.40 -61.16
C ILE A 110 1.61 -18.88 -60.84
N PRO A 111 1.75 -17.62 -60.36
CA PRO A 111 3.03 -17.08 -59.98
C PRO A 111 3.73 -17.97 -58.93
N ALA A 112 5.04 -18.17 -59.07
CA ALA A 112 5.83 -18.97 -58.12
C ALA A 112 5.68 -18.47 -56.67
N ILE A 113 5.47 -17.16 -56.49
CA ILE A 113 5.21 -16.55 -55.19
C ILE A 113 3.87 -16.98 -54.59
N THR A 114 2.83 -17.12 -55.40
CA THR A 114 1.51 -17.58 -54.95
C THR A 114 1.56 -19.05 -54.53
N LEU A 115 2.29 -19.89 -55.27
CA LEU A 115 2.52 -21.29 -54.88
C LEU A 115 3.31 -21.36 -53.57
N SER A 116 4.38 -20.57 -53.43
CA SER A 116 5.17 -20.51 -52.19
C SER A 116 4.36 -20.01 -50.98
N GLN A 117 3.42 -19.08 -51.19
CA GLN A 117 2.48 -18.60 -50.17
C GLN A 117 1.45 -19.66 -49.77
N LEU A 118 0.91 -20.42 -50.72
CA LEU A 118 0.00 -21.53 -50.46
C LEU A 118 0.70 -22.63 -49.66
N ASP A 119 1.91 -23.01 -50.05
CA ASP A 119 2.73 -23.97 -49.30
C ASP A 119 3.02 -23.48 -47.88
N SER A 120 3.37 -22.20 -47.74
CA SER A 120 3.65 -21.60 -46.43
C SER A 120 2.42 -21.50 -45.52
N ARG A 121 1.22 -21.33 -46.09
CA ARG A 121 -0.05 -21.27 -45.35
C ARG A 121 -0.43 -22.63 -44.74
N TRP A 122 -0.14 -23.73 -45.44
CA TRP A 122 -0.63 -25.05 -45.08
C TRP A 122 0.44 -25.98 -44.47
N GLN A 123 1.74 -25.69 -44.59
CA GLN A 123 2.83 -26.51 -43.99
C GLN A 123 3.36 -25.95 -42.66
N ASN A 124 2.46 -25.59 -41.72
CA ASN A 124 2.82 -25.10 -40.39
C ASN A 124 3.18 -26.24 -39.42
N LEU A 125 4.38 -26.82 -39.57
CA LEU A 125 4.96 -27.70 -38.54
C LEU A 125 6.27 -27.15 -37.96
N GLU A 126 6.25 -27.02 -36.64
CA GLU A 126 7.41 -27.04 -35.75
C GLU A 126 8.04 -28.44 -35.78
N LEU A 127 8.73 -28.79 -36.86
CA LEU A 127 9.66 -29.94 -36.85
C LEU A 127 10.94 -29.52 -36.12
N SER A 128 10.83 -29.45 -34.80
CA SER A 128 11.97 -29.40 -33.88
C SER A 128 12.71 -30.73 -33.95
N SER A 129 13.66 -30.88 -34.88
CA SER A 129 14.83 -31.79 -34.77
C SER A 129 15.58 -31.98 -36.10
N SER A 130 16.03 -30.90 -36.72
CA SER A 130 17.23 -30.96 -37.57
C SER A 130 18.05 -29.74 -37.24
N GLY A 131 19.30 -29.92 -36.84
CA GLY A 131 20.21 -28.80 -36.64
C GLY A 131 20.15 -27.87 -37.86
N PHE A 132 20.20 -26.57 -37.62
CA PHE A 132 20.30 -25.59 -38.69
C PHE A 132 21.61 -25.82 -39.46
N LEU A 133 21.53 -26.63 -40.52
CA LEU A 133 22.66 -26.98 -41.37
C LEU A 133 22.55 -26.19 -42.67
N LEU A 134 23.57 -25.38 -42.92
CA LEU A 134 23.75 -24.66 -44.18
C LEU A 134 24.47 -25.57 -45.18
N SER A 135 23.94 -25.65 -46.39
CA SER A 135 24.63 -26.32 -47.51
C SER A 135 25.91 -25.58 -47.88
N ASP A 136 26.82 -26.24 -48.58
CA ASP A 136 28.09 -25.61 -49.01
C ASP A 136 27.84 -24.42 -49.95
N GLN A 137 26.84 -24.51 -50.82
CA GLN A 137 26.41 -23.40 -51.68
C GLN A 137 25.87 -22.22 -50.87
N GLU A 138 25.08 -22.49 -49.82
CA GLU A 138 24.54 -21.44 -48.94
C GLU A 138 25.64 -20.77 -48.14
N ARG A 139 26.63 -21.52 -47.64
CA ARG A 139 27.79 -20.97 -46.93
C ARG A 139 28.63 -20.07 -47.84
N GLN A 140 28.88 -20.49 -49.07
CA GLN A 140 29.60 -19.68 -50.06
C GLN A 140 28.83 -18.39 -50.40
N TYR A 141 27.51 -18.49 -50.59
CA TYR A 141 26.65 -17.32 -50.79
C TYR A 141 26.70 -16.36 -49.59
N LEU A 142 26.53 -16.85 -48.37
CA LEU A 142 26.59 -16.02 -47.17
C LEU A 142 27.96 -15.34 -46.99
N ALA A 143 29.04 -16.03 -47.35
CA ALA A 143 30.40 -15.47 -47.31
C ALA A 143 30.65 -14.41 -48.39
N SER A 144 29.94 -14.46 -49.52
CA SER A 144 30.05 -13.48 -50.60
C SER A 144 29.19 -12.22 -50.39
N LEU A 145 28.28 -12.24 -49.40
CA LEU A 145 27.43 -11.09 -49.11
C LEU A 145 28.27 -9.90 -48.60
N PRO A 146 27.94 -8.67 -49.05
CA PRO A 146 28.52 -7.45 -48.49
C PRO A 146 28.01 -7.22 -47.06
N VAL A 147 28.53 -6.16 -46.42
CA VAL A 147 27.95 -5.65 -45.18
C VAL A 147 26.54 -5.15 -45.48
N LEU A 148 25.52 -5.83 -44.93
CA LEU A 148 24.13 -5.50 -45.17
C LEU A 148 23.74 -4.22 -44.44
N LYS A 149 23.13 -3.30 -45.16
CA LYS A 149 22.62 -2.03 -44.63
C LYS A 149 21.24 -2.23 -44.02
N VAL A 150 21.15 -2.20 -42.70
CA VAL A 150 19.93 -2.54 -41.98
C VAL A 150 19.31 -1.27 -41.38
N ALA A 151 18.09 -0.96 -41.81
CA ALA A 151 17.32 0.16 -41.32
C ALA A 151 16.25 -0.29 -40.32
N TYR A 152 16.17 0.42 -39.20
CA TYR A 152 15.22 0.16 -38.11
C TYR A 152 14.29 1.34 -37.91
N ASP A 153 13.06 1.06 -37.53
CA ASP A 153 12.14 2.10 -37.06
C ASP A 153 12.61 2.56 -35.66
N PRO A 154 13.09 3.82 -35.50
CA PRO A 154 13.67 4.29 -34.24
C PRO A 154 12.62 4.49 -33.13
N ASP A 155 11.35 4.70 -33.50
CA ASP A 155 10.32 5.21 -32.59
C ASP A 155 9.25 4.15 -32.26
N TYR A 156 9.46 2.91 -32.72
CA TYR A 156 8.48 1.83 -32.57
C TYR A 156 8.67 1.02 -31.28
N ARG A 157 8.81 1.71 -30.14
CA ARG A 157 8.99 1.08 -28.82
C ARG A 157 7.75 0.29 -28.37
N PRO A 158 7.92 -0.87 -27.68
CA PRO A 158 9.17 -1.58 -27.36
C PRO A 158 9.62 -2.57 -28.45
N VAL A 159 9.01 -2.52 -29.64
CA VAL A 159 9.24 -3.50 -30.71
C VAL A 159 10.57 -3.24 -31.41
N ALA A 160 10.88 -2.00 -31.76
CA ALA A 160 12.15 -1.61 -32.35
C ALA A 160 12.49 -0.18 -31.96
N PHE A 161 13.74 0.06 -31.62
CA PHE A 161 14.28 1.38 -31.35
C PHE A 161 15.81 1.35 -31.38
N ILE A 162 16.42 2.53 -31.36
CA ILE A 162 17.86 2.67 -31.15
C ILE A 162 18.11 3.08 -29.69
N ASN A 163 19.00 2.36 -29.01
CA ASN A 163 19.35 2.67 -27.62
C ASN A 163 20.35 3.82 -27.51
N LYS A 164 20.66 4.25 -26.28
CA LYS A 164 21.58 5.37 -26.01
C LYS A 164 23.00 5.15 -26.55
N ASN A 165 23.37 3.90 -26.83
CA ASN A 165 24.68 3.53 -27.37
C ASN A 165 24.70 3.50 -28.91
N GLY A 166 23.60 3.89 -29.57
CA GLY A 166 23.49 3.89 -31.02
C GLY A 166 23.33 2.49 -31.63
N GLN A 167 22.95 1.48 -30.84
CA GLN A 167 22.71 0.12 -31.31
C GLN A 167 21.21 -0.16 -31.43
N GLU A 168 20.84 -1.07 -32.36
CA GLU A 168 19.47 -1.55 -32.42
C GLU A 168 19.09 -2.27 -31.12
N ASP A 169 17.87 -2.05 -30.67
CA ASP A 169 17.34 -2.68 -29.48
C ASP A 169 15.82 -2.86 -29.58
N GLY A 170 15.27 -3.59 -28.62
CA GLY A 170 13.87 -4.04 -28.65
C GLY A 170 13.70 -5.41 -29.32
N LEU A 171 12.45 -5.84 -29.37
CA LEU A 171 12.08 -7.20 -29.75
C LEU A 171 12.52 -7.57 -31.18
N ALA A 172 12.29 -6.71 -32.16
CA ALA A 172 12.75 -6.92 -33.53
C ALA A 172 14.28 -6.98 -33.63
N GLY A 173 14.99 -6.21 -32.80
CA GLY A 173 16.45 -6.26 -32.69
C GLY A 173 16.96 -7.61 -32.17
N GLU A 174 16.25 -8.27 -31.26
CA GLU A 174 16.62 -9.61 -30.77
C GLU A 174 16.51 -10.68 -31.85
N TYR A 175 15.39 -10.72 -32.57
CA TYR A 175 15.22 -11.66 -33.67
C TYR A 175 16.27 -11.45 -34.76
N TRP A 176 16.59 -10.20 -35.08
CA TRP A 176 17.62 -9.92 -36.07
C TRP A 176 19.02 -10.30 -35.60
N ARG A 177 19.36 -10.09 -34.32
CA ARG A 177 20.62 -10.57 -33.76
C ARG A 177 20.76 -12.09 -33.85
N GLU A 178 19.69 -12.84 -33.60
CA GLU A 178 19.67 -14.30 -33.78
C GLU A 178 19.88 -14.70 -35.25
N ILE A 179 19.24 -14.00 -36.19
CA ILE A 179 19.43 -14.23 -37.63
C ILE A 179 20.87 -13.97 -38.04
N VAL A 180 21.43 -12.83 -37.63
CA VAL A 180 22.82 -12.45 -37.91
C VAL A 180 23.79 -13.46 -37.33
N ALA A 181 23.57 -13.91 -36.09
CA ALA A 181 24.43 -14.89 -35.42
C ALA A 181 24.39 -16.27 -36.11
N LYS A 182 23.21 -16.77 -36.48
CA LYS A 182 23.06 -18.09 -37.11
C LYS A 182 23.51 -18.13 -38.57
N LEU A 183 23.40 -17.02 -39.29
CA LEU A 183 23.79 -16.91 -40.71
C LEU A 183 25.21 -16.35 -40.90
N GLY A 184 25.85 -15.83 -39.84
CA GLY A 184 27.17 -15.22 -39.94
C GLY A 184 27.19 -13.93 -40.77
N LEU A 185 26.09 -13.18 -40.79
CA LEU A 185 25.95 -11.98 -41.61
C LEU A 185 26.78 -10.82 -41.05
N LYS A 186 27.31 -9.99 -41.95
CA LYS A 186 27.84 -8.68 -41.60
C LYS A 186 26.75 -7.64 -41.79
N LYS A 187 26.61 -6.71 -40.84
CA LYS A 187 25.59 -5.67 -40.91
C LYS A 187 26.12 -4.30 -40.48
N GLU A 188 25.52 -3.25 -41.00
CA GLU A 188 25.67 -1.87 -40.55
C GLU A 188 24.30 -1.24 -40.33
N LEU A 189 24.20 -0.40 -39.30
CA LEU A 189 22.97 0.32 -38.98
C LEU A 189 22.82 1.54 -39.87
N VAL A 190 21.69 1.65 -40.57
CA VAL A 190 21.30 2.87 -41.28
C VAL A 190 20.30 3.64 -40.41
N PRO A 191 20.70 4.80 -39.83
CA PRO A 191 19.79 5.58 -39.02
C PRO A 191 18.66 6.17 -39.88
N ALA A 192 17.45 6.10 -39.34
CA ALA A 192 16.27 6.80 -39.85
C ALA A 192 15.62 7.56 -38.68
N THR A 193 14.93 8.65 -38.97
CA THR A 193 14.20 9.49 -38.00
C THR A 193 12.69 9.34 -38.12
N SER A 194 12.20 8.60 -39.13
CA SER A 194 10.78 8.33 -39.34
C SER A 194 10.58 7.15 -40.28
N TRP A 195 9.41 6.51 -40.17
CA TRP A 195 8.96 5.47 -41.10
C TRP A 195 9.05 5.90 -42.58
N LYS A 196 8.63 7.13 -42.88
CA LYS A 196 8.67 7.69 -44.25
C LYS A 196 10.11 7.78 -44.78
N GLN A 197 11.05 8.22 -43.95
CA GLN A 197 12.47 8.28 -44.32
C GLN A 197 13.04 6.87 -44.53
N LEU A 198 12.59 5.91 -43.72
CA LEU A 198 13.02 4.53 -43.80
C LEU A 198 12.59 3.89 -45.13
N LEU A 199 11.34 4.07 -45.55
CA LEU A 199 10.86 3.65 -46.86
C LEU A 199 11.63 4.33 -48.01
N PHE A 200 11.92 5.62 -47.90
CA PHE A 200 12.73 6.33 -48.89
C PHE A 200 14.15 5.74 -49.01
N LYS A 201 14.78 5.40 -47.89
CA LYS A 201 16.11 4.78 -47.85
C LYS A 201 16.10 3.38 -48.49
N MET A 202 15.05 2.60 -48.28
CA MET A 202 14.86 1.32 -48.96
C MET A 202 14.67 1.53 -50.48
N ALA A 203 13.76 2.41 -50.89
CA ALA A 203 13.46 2.66 -52.31
C ALA A 203 14.66 3.25 -53.08
N SER A 204 15.53 4.01 -52.41
CA SER A 204 16.74 4.59 -53.01
C SER A 204 17.98 3.67 -52.94
N GLY A 205 17.84 2.45 -52.41
CA GLY A 205 18.95 1.50 -52.26
C GLY A 205 20.00 1.91 -51.22
N GLN A 206 19.66 2.83 -50.31
CA GLN A 206 20.51 3.19 -49.17
C GLN A 206 20.42 2.19 -48.03
N ALA A 207 19.39 1.34 -48.02
CA ALA A 207 19.21 0.23 -47.09
C ALA A 207 18.85 -1.05 -47.87
N ASP A 208 19.40 -2.16 -47.41
CA ASP A 208 19.23 -3.51 -47.98
C ASP A 208 18.14 -4.31 -47.24
N VAL A 209 17.98 -4.04 -45.95
CA VAL A 209 17.06 -4.72 -45.04
C VAL A 209 16.30 -3.69 -44.20
N ILE A 210 14.99 -3.89 -44.05
CA ILE A 210 14.09 -3.10 -43.21
C ILE A 210 13.41 -3.99 -42.18
N LEU A 211 13.43 -3.56 -40.91
CA LEU A 211 12.66 -4.21 -39.87
C LEU A 211 12.30 -3.27 -38.71
N PRO A 212 11.16 -3.51 -38.04
CA PRO A 212 10.09 -4.39 -38.48
C PRO A 212 9.25 -3.70 -39.55
N VAL A 213 8.71 -4.46 -40.50
CA VAL A 213 7.80 -3.94 -41.52
C VAL A 213 6.50 -4.72 -41.50
N LYS A 214 5.38 -4.00 -41.50
CA LYS A 214 4.06 -4.58 -41.75
C LYS A 214 4.00 -4.95 -43.23
N TYR A 215 3.48 -6.14 -43.53
CA TYR A 215 3.25 -6.50 -44.93
C TYR A 215 2.28 -5.49 -45.55
N VAL A 216 2.75 -4.77 -46.56
CA VAL A 216 1.92 -3.88 -47.37
C VAL A 216 1.88 -4.48 -48.76
N GLU A 217 0.68 -4.77 -49.29
CA GLU A 217 0.49 -5.29 -50.64
C GLU A 217 0.99 -4.33 -51.73
N SER A 218 1.34 -3.08 -51.38
CA SER A 218 1.87 -2.10 -52.31
C SER A 218 3.31 -2.41 -52.68
N ASP A 219 3.55 -2.51 -53.99
CA ASP A 219 4.81 -2.82 -54.71
C ASP A 219 5.92 -1.75 -54.55
N VAL A 220 5.96 -1.06 -53.41
CA VAL A 220 6.83 0.09 -53.18
C VAL A 220 8.27 -0.41 -52.94
N GLY A 221 9.04 -0.44 -54.02
CA GLY A 221 10.51 -0.47 -53.97
C GLY A 221 11.17 -1.86 -54.09
N GLN A 222 10.52 -2.84 -54.72
CA GLN A 222 11.11 -4.18 -54.92
C GLN A 222 11.55 -4.85 -53.60
N VAL A 223 10.78 -4.65 -52.53
CA VAL A 223 11.06 -5.25 -51.22
C VAL A 223 10.34 -6.60 -51.13
N LEU A 224 11.11 -7.63 -50.78
CA LEU A 224 10.63 -8.98 -50.52
C LEU A 224 10.48 -9.18 -49.01
N TYR A 225 9.39 -9.81 -48.58
CA TYR A 225 9.05 -9.94 -47.18
C TYR A 225 9.28 -11.36 -46.67
N SER A 226 9.89 -11.48 -45.50
CA SER A 226 10.00 -12.75 -44.79
C SER A 226 8.62 -13.21 -44.32
N ARG A 227 8.55 -14.45 -43.85
CA ARG A 227 7.45 -14.88 -42.97
C ARG A 227 7.35 -13.94 -41.75
N PRO A 228 6.17 -13.81 -41.12
CA PRO A 228 6.03 -13.03 -39.90
C PRO A 228 7.07 -13.46 -38.86
N MET A 229 7.89 -12.49 -38.46
CA MET A 229 8.86 -12.63 -37.39
C MET A 229 8.17 -12.48 -36.03
N LEU A 230 7.24 -11.52 -35.97
CA LEU A 230 6.45 -11.18 -34.81
C LEU A 230 4.99 -11.02 -35.21
N SER A 231 4.10 -11.53 -34.37
CA SER A 231 2.65 -11.39 -34.55
C SER A 231 2.07 -10.88 -33.25
N PHE A 232 1.33 -9.77 -33.31
CA PHE A 232 0.59 -9.24 -32.17
C PHE A 232 -0.89 -9.12 -32.49
N SER A 233 -1.70 -9.15 -31.45
CA SER A 233 -3.11 -8.84 -31.57
C SER A 233 -3.31 -7.33 -31.66
N ASN A 234 -4.03 -6.88 -32.68
CA ASN A 234 -4.62 -5.55 -32.63
C ASN A 234 -5.86 -5.58 -31.76
N VAL A 235 -6.04 -4.56 -30.93
CA VAL A 235 -7.15 -4.46 -29.99
C VAL A 235 -7.87 -3.13 -30.11
N ILE A 236 -9.10 -3.13 -29.63
CA ILE A 236 -9.99 -1.97 -29.60
C ILE A 236 -9.89 -1.32 -28.22
N VAL A 237 -9.61 -0.02 -28.22
CA VAL A 237 -9.49 0.81 -27.02
C VAL A 237 -10.54 1.90 -27.04
N THR A 238 -11.26 2.06 -25.93
CA THR A 238 -12.32 3.08 -25.79
C THR A 238 -12.20 3.80 -24.45
N SER A 239 -12.85 4.96 -24.35
CA SER A 239 -13.15 5.61 -23.06
C SER A 239 -14.63 5.37 -22.71
N GLY A 240 -14.87 4.38 -21.85
CA GLY A 240 -16.20 4.11 -21.26
C GLY A 240 -17.21 3.37 -22.15
N LEU A 241 -16.99 3.21 -23.46
CA LEU A 241 -17.85 2.39 -24.32
C LEU A 241 -17.46 0.92 -24.22
N ARG A 242 -18.35 0.06 -23.73
CA ARG A 242 -18.18 -1.40 -23.89
C ARG A 242 -18.61 -1.83 -25.28
N VAL A 243 -17.71 -2.51 -25.98
CA VAL A 243 -17.94 -3.07 -27.32
C VAL A 243 -17.42 -4.50 -27.29
N SER A 244 -18.17 -5.45 -27.84
CA SER A 244 -17.77 -6.86 -27.82
C SER A 244 -16.97 -7.29 -29.06
N ASN A 245 -17.10 -6.58 -30.17
CA ASN A 245 -16.42 -6.89 -31.43
C ASN A 245 -16.23 -5.63 -32.30
N LEU A 246 -15.43 -5.75 -33.36
CA LEU A 246 -15.15 -4.64 -34.27
C LEU A 246 -16.40 -4.16 -35.05
N ALA A 247 -17.33 -5.05 -35.39
CA ALA A 247 -18.49 -4.74 -36.23
C ALA A 247 -19.46 -3.73 -35.60
N GLU A 248 -19.58 -3.74 -34.27
CA GLU A 248 -20.38 -2.76 -33.51
C GLU A 248 -19.91 -1.31 -33.66
N LEU A 249 -18.68 -1.10 -34.12
CA LEU A 249 -18.12 0.22 -34.40
C LEU A 249 -18.41 0.72 -35.82
N ASN A 250 -19.18 -0.01 -36.63
CA ASN A 250 -19.55 0.44 -37.97
C ASN A 250 -20.39 1.72 -37.89
N GLY A 251 -20.09 2.71 -38.74
CA GLY A 251 -20.72 4.03 -38.70
C GLY A 251 -20.19 4.96 -37.60
N LYS A 252 -19.13 4.58 -36.86
CA LYS A 252 -18.48 5.44 -35.86
C LYS A 252 -17.19 6.05 -36.40
N THR A 253 -16.67 7.04 -35.68
CA THR A 253 -15.32 7.56 -35.92
C THR A 253 -14.31 6.71 -35.17
N LEU A 254 -13.39 6.08 -35.90
CA LEU A 254 -12.26 5.35 -35.33
C LEU A 254 -10.97 6.10 -35.66
N VAL A 255 -9.96 5.93 -34.81
CA VAL A 255 -8.62 6.44 -35.06
C VAL A 255 -7.61 5.29 -35.09
N VAL A 256 -6.60 5.42 -35.94
CA VAL A 256 -5.45 4.50 -36.01
C VAL A 256 -4.15 5.28 -36.12
N SER A 257 -3.05 4.69 -35.65
CA SER A 257 -1.69 5.22 -35.81
C SER A 257 -0.95 4.58 -36.98
N ASP A 258 -1.59 3.64 -37.68
CA ASP A 258 -1.06 2.96 -38.86
C ASP A 258 -1.77 3.50 -40.11
N PRO A 259 -1.06 4.31 -40.92
CA PRO A 259 -1.65 5.04 -42.03
C PRO A 259 -2.10 4.16 -43.20
N VAL A 260 -1.61 2.92 -43.31
CA VAL A 260 -1.83 2.09 -44.49
C VAL A 260 -2.55 0.80 -44.12
N TYR A 261 -1.90 -0.08 -43.35
CA TYR A 261 -2.41 -1.44 -43.17
C TYR A 261 -3.71 -1.46 -42.34
N LEU A 262 -3.70 -0.91 -41.13
CA LEU A 262 -4.93 -0.88 -40.32
C LEU A 262 -6.01 0.00 -40.94
N ARG A 263 -5.64 1.15 -41.52
CA ARG A 263 -6.61 2.05 -42.17
C ARG A 263 -7.37 1.32 -43.28
N ASP A 264 -6.66 0.66 -44.18
CA ASP A 264 -7.27 0.04 -45.35
C ASP A 264 -8.05 -1.23 -44.96
N LYS A 265 -7.55 -2.04 -44.01
CA LYS A 265 -8.29 -3.17 -43.44
C LYS A 265 -9.56 -2.71 -42.72
N LEU A 266 -9.51 -1.66 -41.91
CA LEU A 266 -10.68 -1.14 -41.21
C LEU A 266 -11.70 -0.52 -42.16
N LYS A 267 -11.28 0.18 -43.21
CA LYS A 267 -12.20 0.68 -44.25
C LYS A 267 -12.92 -0.46 -44.97
N ALA A 268 -12.23 -1.56 -45.25
CA ALA A 268 -12.84 -2.74 -45.86
C ALA A 268 -13.84 -3.44 -44.93
N LEU A 269 -13.55 -3.50 -43.63
CA LEU A 269 -14.40 -4.17 -42.63
C LEU A 269 -15.54 -3.28 -42.12
N LEU A 270 -15.36 -1.97 -42.08
CA LEU A 270 -16.30 -0.97 -41.55
C LEU A 270 -16.56 0.14 -42.59
N PRO A 271 -17.28 -0.16 -43.67
CA PRO A 271 -17.41 0.76 -44.81
C PRO A 271 -18.18 2.04 -44.49
N LEU A 272 -18.98 2.06 -43.42
CA LEU A 272 -19.75 3.24 -42.99
C LEU A 272 -18.98 4.12 -41.99
N SER A 273 -17.85 3.64 -41.47
CA SER A 273 -17.08 4.34 -40.44
C SER A 273 -16.12 5.37 -41.02
N THR A 274 -15.84 6.41 -40.24
CA THR A 274 -14.77 7.38 -40.55
C THR A 274 -13.49 6.92 -39.86
N ILE A 275 -12.43 6.68 -40.62
CA ILE A 275 -11.12 6.23 -40.10
C ILE A 275 -10.12 7.37 -40.19
N ASN A 276 -9.81 7.98 -39.04
CA ASN A 276 -8.78 9.01 -38.90
C ASN A 276 -7.42 8.37 -38.65
N VAL A 277 -6.37 9.01 -39.15
CA VAL A 277 -4.98 8.57 -38.97
C VAL A 277 -4.21 9.63 -38.21
N THR A 278 -3.42 9.21 -37.24
CA THR A 278 -2.51 10.09 -36.48
C THR A 278 -1.07 9.65 -36.64
N ASP A 279 -0.13 10.55 -36.31
CA ASP A 279 1.30 10.30 -36.45
C ASP A 279 1.86 9.39 -35.35
N SER A 280 1.16 9.28 -34.20
CA SER A 280 1.58 8.41 -33.11
C SER A 280 0.40 7.70 -32.42
N PRO A 281 0.65 6.50 -31.83
CA PRO A 281 -0.29 5.82 -30.95
C PRO A 281 -0.74 6.68 -29.75
N LEU A 282 0.15 7.48 -29.18
CA LEU A 282 -0.14 8.38 -28.07
C LEU A 282 -1.20 9.42 -28.46
N GLN A 283 -1.02 10.06 -29.62
CA GLN A 283 -1.98 11.03 -30.15
C GLN A 283 -3.32 10.36 -30.49
N ALA A 284 -3.31 9.15 -31.05
CA ALA A 284 -4.52 8.39 -31.33
C ALA A 284 -5.33 8.13 -30.06
N MET A 285 -4.67 7.67 -29.00
CA MET A 285 -5.29 7.40 -27.70
C MET A 285 -5.83 8.68 -27.05
N GLN A 286 -5.10 9.80 -27.17
CA GLN A 286 -5.57 11.10 -26.68
C GLN A 286 -6.87 11.54 -27.38
N GLN A 287 -7.00 11.34 -28.70
CA GLN A 287 -8.25 11.67 -29.41
C GLN A 287 -9.46 10.87 -28.90
N VAL A 288 -9.25 9.64 -28.40
CA VAL A 288 -10.33 8.85 -27.80
C VAL A 288 -10.72 9.39 -26.43
N VAL A 289 -9.75 9.82 -25.63
CA VAL A 289 -9.99 10.48 -24.33
C VAL A 289 -10.75 11.80 -24.53
N ASP A 290 -10.34 12.59 -25.52
CA ASP A 290 -10.95 13.89 -25.83
C ASP A 290 -12.36 13.76 -26.45
N GLY A 291 -12.79 12.55 -26.81
CA GLY A 291 -14.08 12.29 -27.45
C GLY A 291 -14.12 12.58 -28.95
N ASN A 292 -12.99 12.93 -29.57
CA ASN A 292 -12.85 13.17 -31.02
C ASN A 292 -12.94 11.89 -31.86
N ALA A 293 -12.64 10.74 -31.26
CA ALA A 293 -12.84 9.42 -31.83
C ALA A 293 -13.53 8.49 -30.83
N ARG A 294 -14.35 7.56 -31.32
CA ARG A 294 -15.09 6.62 -30.46
C ARG A 294 -14.22 5.46 -29.99
N ALA A 295 -13.27 5.04 -30.82
CA ALA A 295 -12.34 3.96 -30.52
C ALA A 295 -11.00 4.15 -31.23
N TYR A 296 -9.94 3.69 -30.57
CA TYR A 296 -8.63 3.52 -31.17
C TYR A 296 -8.42 2.02 -31.45
N VAL A 297 -7.91 1.69 -32.63
CA VAL A 297 -7.50 0.32 -32.98
C VAL A 297 -6.00 0.29 -33.21
N GLY A 298 -5.30 -0.58 -32.49
CA GLY A 298 -3.84 -0.65 -32.62
C GLY A 298 -3.21 -1.83 -31.90
N ASN A 299 -1.88 -1.83 -31.90
CA ASN A 299 -1.07 -2.91 -31.35
C ASN A 299 -1.21 -2.98 -29.82
N LEU A 300 -1.64 -4.14 -29.31
CA LEU A 300 -1.82 -4.40 -27.88
C LEU A 300 -0.59 -4.05 -27.05
N LEU A 301 0.62 -4.38 -27.51
CA LEU A 301 1.86 -4.18 -26.75
C LEU A 301 2.20 -2.70 -26.54
N ILE A 302 1.90 -1.87 -27.54
CA ILE A 302 2.14 -0.43 -27.47
C ILE A 302 1.05 0.22 -26.62
N ILE A 303 -0.20 -0.21 -26.81
CA ILE A 303 -1.36 0.25 -26.05
C ILE A 303 -1.17 0.00 -24.56
N THR A 304 -0.79 -1.22 -24.16
CA THR A 304 -0.64 -1.55 -22.74
C THR A 304 0.43 -0.68 -22.07
N LYS A 305 1.56 -0.44 -22.74
CA LYS A 305 2.60 0.48 -22.25
C LYS A 305 2.05 1.90 -22.08
N LEU A 306 1.48 2.49 -23.14
CA LEU A 306 0.99 3.87 -23.11
C LEU A 306 -0.19 4.06 -22.15
N MET A 307 -1.05 3.04 -22.00
CA MET A 307 -2.12 3.07 -21.02
C MET A 307 -1.58 3.18 -19.60
N ILE A 308 -0.56 2.38 -19.26
CA ILE A 308 0.07 2.43 -17.93
C ILE A 308 0.72 3.79 -17.71
N GLU A 309 1.48 4.28 -18.68
CA GLU A 309 2.27 5.52 -18.55
C GLU A 309 1.44 6.81 -18.55
N HIS A 310 0.37 6.87 -19.35
CA HIS A 310 -0.32 8.14 -19.64
C HIS A 310 -1.85 8.11 -19.43
N PHE A 311 -2.51 6.95 -19.46
CA PHE A 311 -3.97 6.87 -19.50
C PHE A 311 -4.58 5.93 -18.44
N SER A 312 -3.87 5.73 -17.33
CA SER A 312 -4.26 4.82 -16.26
C SER A 312 -5.67 5.14 -15.75
N GLY A 313 -6.58 4.17 -15.87
CA GLY A 313 -7.98 4.29 -15.43
C GLY A 313 -8.92 5.06 -16.36
N THR A 314 -8.44 5.63 -17.47
CA THR A 314 -9.27 6.43 -18.40
C THR A 314 -9.67 5.65 -19.66
N LEU A 315 -8.74 4.87 -20.20
CA LEU A 315 -8.94 4.03 -21.37
C LEU A 315 -9.04 2.55 -20.98
N GLN A 316 -9.81 1.79 -21.75
CA GLN A 316 -10.00 0.36 -21.55
C GLN A 316 -9.84 -0.39 -22.87
N ILE A 317 -9.18 -1.55 -22.81
CA ILE A 317 -9.16 -2.52 -23.90
C ILE A 317 -10.46 -3.32 -23.81
N VAL A 318 -11.30 -3.25 -24.83
CA VAL A 318 -12.66 -3.82 -24.78
C VAL A 318 -12.83 -5.12 -25.56
N ALA A 319 -12.11 -5.28 -26.67
CA ALA A 319 -12.16 -6.47 -27.50
C ALA A 319 -10.92 -6.57 -28.41
N PRO A 320 -10.55 -7.78 -28.88
CA PRO A 320 -9.64 -7.93 -30.00
C PRO A 320 -10.29 -7.37 -31.28
N ALA A 321 -9.49 -6.77 -32.16
CA ALA A 321 -9.96 -6.28 -33.45
C ALA A 321 -9.99 -7.39 -34.53
N GLU A 322 -9.51 -8.60 -34.20
CA GLU A 322 -9.36 -9.75 -35.11
C GLU A 322 -8.54 -9.45 -36.39
N ILE A 323 -7.78 -8.36 -36.37
CA ILE A 323 -6.83 -8.01 -37.42
C ILE A 323 -5.44 -8.41 -36.94
N PRO A 324 -4.72 -9.31 -37.63
CA PRO A 324 -3.37 -9.71 -37.24
C PRO A 324 -2.41 -8.52 -37.38
N GLY A 325 -1.54 -8.34 -36.40
CA GLY A 325 -0.46 -7.36 -36.40
C GLY A 325 0.86 -8.01 -36.77
N ASP A 326 0.93 -8.63 -37.95
CA ASP A 326 2.12 -9.35 -38.39
C ASP A 326 3.22 -8.38 -38.84
N LEU A 327 4.41 -8.55 -38.27
CA LEU A 327 5.63 -7.88 -38.68
C LEU A 327 6.61 -8.87 -39.27
N SER A 328 7.09 -8.52 -40.45
CA SER A 328 8.11 -9.25 -41.19
C SER A 328 9.41 -8.46 -41.26
N ILE A 329 10.41 -9.11 -41.83
CA ILE A 329 11.65 -8.48 -42.29
C ILE A 329 11.49 -8.24 -43.78
N GLY A 330 11.74 -7.01 -44.23
CA GLY A 330 11.82 -6.69 -45.65
C GLY A 330 13.27 -6.73 -46.11
N VAL A 331 13.51 -7.30 -47.28
CA VAL A 331 14.82 -7.42 -47.92
C VAL A 331 14.69 -6.95 -49.36
N THR A 332 15.63 -6.17 -49.88
CA THR A 332 15.59 -5.78 -51.30
C THR A 332 15.68 -7.01 -52.21
N SER A 333 15.03 -6.96 -53.38
CA SER A 333 15.06 -7.98 -54.44
C SER A 333 16.46 -8.49 -54.79
N ARG A 334 17.49 -7.63 -54.69
CA ARG A 334 18.92 -7.99 -54.87
C ARG A 334 19.36 -9.18 -54.01
N TYR A 335 18.81 -9.36 -52.82
CA TYR A 335 19.16 -10.42 -51.89
C TYR A 335 18.02 -11.43 -51.72
N GLU A 336 17.25 -11.70 -52.77
CA GLU A 336 16.16 -12.68 -52.76
C GLU A 336 16.58 -14.03 -52.18
N SER A 337 17.77 -14.53 -52.53
CA SER A 337 18.30 -15.81 -52.03
C SER A 337 18.59 -15.83 -50.53
N LEU A 338 18.64 -14.66 -49.86
CA LEU A 338 18.77 -14.57 -48.40
C LEU A 338 17.44 -14.89 -47.69
N LEU A 339 16.30 -14.64 -48.35
CA LEU A 339 14.98 -14.75 -47.73
C LEU A 339 14.64 -16.18 -47.26
N PRO A 340 14.89 -17.25 -48.04
CA PRO A 340 14.70 -18.62 -47.56
C PRO A 340 15.57 -18.97 -46.34
N LEU A 341 16.78 -18.40 -46.25
CA LEU A 341 17.69 -18.61 -45.11
C LEU A 341 17.16 -17.91 -43.85
N ILE A 342 16.72 -16.66 -43.98
CA ILE A 342 16.05 -15.91 -42.89
C ILE A 342 14.81 -16.70 -42.42
N ASN A 343 13.97 -17.15 -43.34
CA ASN A 343 12.76 -17.91 -43.01
C ASN A 343 13.08 -19.22 -42.29
N ARG A 344 14.17 -19.92 -42.67
CA ARG A 344 14.64 -21.13 -42.01
C ARG A 344 15.13 -20.83 -40.60
N VAL A 345 15.89 -19.75 -40.39
CA VAL A 345 16.29 -19.33 -39.04
C VAL A 345 15.07 -19.02 -38.17
N LEU A 346 14.13 -18.22 -38.69
CA LEU A 346 12.92 -17.89 -37.96
C LEU A 346 12.15 -19.18 -37.58
N ARG A 347 12.18 -20.23 -38.40
CA ARG A 347 11.56 -21.55 -38.12
C ARG A 347 12.22 -22.28 -36.94
N THR A 348 13.52 -22.08 -36.74
CA THR A 348 14.24 -22.72 -35.62
C THR A 348 13.95 -22.11 -34.26
N LEU A 349 13.40 -20.88 -34.22
CA LEU A 349 13.06 -20.22 -32.96
C LEU A 349 11.81 -20.88 -32.36
N THR A 350 12.01 -21.64 -31.26
CA THR A 350 10.94 -22.37 -30.56
C THR A 350 9.96 -21.41 -29.90
N LYS A 351 8.76 -21.91 -29.56
CA LYS A 351 7.78 -21.12 -28.82
C LYS A 351 8.35 -20.59 -27.50
N GLU A 352 9.11 -21.39 -26.74
CA GLU A 352 9.72 -20.91 -25.48
C GLU A 352 10.76 -19.81 -25.73
N GLN A 353 11.57 -19.92 -26.79
CA GLN A 353 12.54 -18.87 -27.13
C GLN A 353 11.85 -17.55 -27.48
N ARG A 354 10.76 -17.61 -28.26
CA ARG A 354 9.97 -16.42 -28.60
C ARG A 354 9.27 -15.82 -27.37
N GLU A 355 8.71 -16.66 -26.50
CA GLU A 355 8.10 -16.19 -25.25
C GLU A 355 9.13 -15.58 -24.30
N ALA A 356 10.34 -16.14 -24.21
CA ALA A 356 11.42 -15.57 -23.41
C ALA A 356 11.84 -14.17 -23.92
N MET A 357 11.98 -13.99 -25.24
CA MET A 357 12.23 -12.69 -25.87
C MET A 357 11.08 -11.71 -25.57
N ASN A 358 9.82 -12.13 -25.76
CA ASN A 358 8.66 -11.29 -25.46
C ASN A 358 8.60 -10.86 -23.98
N THR A 359 8.83 -11.80 -23.07
CA THR A 359 8.73 -11.59 -21.62
C THR A 359 9.78 -10.60 -21.13
N LYS A 360 11.02 -10.72 -21.62
CA LYS A 360 12.10 -9.78 -21.33
C LYS A 360 11.71 -8.34 -21.64
N TRP A 361 11.07 -8.11 -22.79
CA TRP A 361 10.66 -6.77 -23.21
C TRP A 361 9.36 -6.27 -22.56
N LEU A 362 8.45 -7.18 -22.20
CA LEU A 362 7.23 -6.83 -21.45
C LEU A 362 7.57 -6.33 -20.03
N TYR A 363 8.52 -6.98 -19.35
CA TYR A 363 8.97 -6.59 -18.01
C TYR A 363 10.01 -5.47 -18.01
N ALA A 364 10.91 -5.39 -19.00
CA ALA A 364 11.86 -4.28 -19.10
C ALA A 364 11.14 -2.94 -19.36
N ALA A 365 10.03 -2.94 -20.10
CA ALA A 365 9.17 -1.76 -20.26
C ALA A 365 8.50 -1.30 -18.95
N GLN A 366 8.34 -2.17 -17.95
CA GLN A 366 7.87 -1.79 -16.61
C GLN A 366 8.99 -1.20 -15.72
N GLN A 367 10.26 -1.33 -16.13
CA GLN A 367 11.43 -0.91 -15.34
C GLN A 367 12.05 0.42 -15.79
N GLU A 368 11.51 1.09 -16.83
CA GLU A 368 11.95 2.45 -17.19
C GLU A 368 11.50 3.47 -16.12
N SER A 369 12.40 3.65 -15.14
CA SER A 369 12.52 4.76 -14.19
C SER A 369 11.34 5.01 -13.25
N VAL A 370 11.25 4.21 -12.19
CA VAL A 370 10.78 4.76 -10.91
C VAL A 370 11.67 5.96 -10.59
N PRO A 371 11.13 7.19 -10.47
CA PRO A 371 11.94 8.38 -10.24
C PRO A 371 12.44 8.39 -8.80
N TRP A 372 13.50 7.63 -8.53
CA TRP A 372 14.12 7.49 -7.20
C TRP A 372 14.48 8.84 -6.58
N ALA A 373 14.72 9.87 -7.39
CA ALA A 373 14.91 11.24 -6.92
C ALA A 373 13.64 11.84 -6.29
N ALA A 374 12.47 11.65 -6.90
CA ALA A 374 11.20 12.13 -6.38
C ALA A 374 10.80 11.38 -5.10
N ILE A 375 10.95 10.05 -5.09
CA ILE A 375 10.67 9.21 -3.93
C ILE A 375 11.58 9.54 -2.75
N LYS A 376 12.88 9.74 -2.99
CA LYS A 376 13.80 10.18 -1.93
C LYS A 376 13.37 11.53 -1.35
N LYS A 377 12.93 12.48 -2.19
CA LYS A 377 12.45 13.80 -1.72
C LYS A 377 11.18 13.68 -0.86
N THR A 378 10.18 12.91 -1.27
CA THR A 378 8.96 12.71 -0.47
C THR A 378 9.21 11.95 0.82
N LEU A 379 10.09 10.95 0.82
CA LEU A 379 10.47 10.23 2.03
C LEU A 379 11.20 11.13 3.03
N TRP A 380 12.14 11.97 2.57
CA TRP A 380 12.81 12.94 3.44
C TRP A 380 11.84 13.98 4.02
N LEU A 381 10.87 14.45 3.23
CA LEU A 381 9.81 15.36 3.71
C LEU A 381 8.93 14.68 4.77
N ALA A 382 8.46 13.46 4.53
CA ALA A 382 7.65 12.71 5.49
C ALA A 382 8.41 12.42 6.79
N LEU A 383 9.69 12.01 6.68
CA LEU A 383 10.55 11.78 7.83
C LEU A 383 10.79 13.07 8.63
N SER A 384 11.00 14.20 7.95
CA SER A 384 11.13 15.50 8.62
C SER A 384 9.88 15.91 9.39
N GLY A 385 8.69 15.64 8.83
CA GLY A 385 7.40 15.89 9.49
C GLY A 385 7.19 15.01 10.73
N LEU A 386 7.56 13.73 10.65
CA LEU A 386 7.51 12.80 11.79
C LEU A 386 8.46 13.21 12.92
N VAL A 387 9.68 13.64 12.57
CA VAL A 387 10.65 14.15 13.56
C VAL A 387 10.12 15.43 14.21
N LEU A 388 9.57 16.36 13.43
CA LEU A 388 8.97 17.59 13.95
C LEU A 388 7.81 17.30 14.92
N LEU A 389 6.92 16.37 14.55
CA LEU A 389 5.82 15.93 15.40
C LEU A 389 6.34 15.31 16.71
N GLY A 390 7.37 14.47 16.63
CA GLY A 390 8.01 13.87 17.80
C GLY A 390 8.60 14.93 18.75
N VAL A 391 9.27 15.95 18.21
CA VAL A 391 9.81 17.07 19.00
C VAL A 391 8.70 17.87 19.68
N LEU A 392 7.60 18.17 18.97
CA LEU A 392 6.46 18.89 19.53
C LEU A 392 5.79 18.10 20.68
N LEU A 393 5.59 16.79 20.48
CA LEU A 393 5.07 15.90 21.52
C LEU A 393 6.00 15.83 22.73
N PHE A 394 7.31 15.77 22.51
CA PHE A 394 8.30 15.76 23.60
C PHE A 394 8.30 17.06 24.41
N ILE A 395 8.20 18.21 23.75
CA ILE A 395 8.08 19.53 24.41
C ILE A 395 6.78 19.60 25.22
N SER A 396 5.66 19.17 24.64
CA SER A 396 4.36 19.12 25.32
C SER A 396 4.40 18.23 26.57
N TYR A 397 4.96 17.02 26.43
CA TYR A 397 5.16 16.09 27.53
C TYR A 397 6.02 16.70 28.66
N ARG A 398 7.12 17.38 28.31
CA ARG A 398 7.99 18.07 29.28
C ARG A 398 7.25 19.19 30.02
N ARG A 399 6.48 20.03 29.30
CA ARG A 399 5.69 21.11 29.92
C ARG A 399 4.67 20.57 30.91
N LEU A 400 3.90 19.56 30.51
CA LEU A 400 2.89 18.94 31.36
C LEU A 400 3.49 18.36 32.64
N ARG A 401 4.67 17.72 32.52
CA ARG A 401 5.34 17.12 33.68
C ARG A 401 5.82 18.15 34.69
N ILE A 402 6.29 19.31 34.21
CA ILE A 402 6.71 20.42 35.08
C ILE A 402 5.50 20.99 35.83
N GLU A 403 4.39 21.21 35.14
CA GLU A 403 3.17 21.75 35.75
C GLU A 403 2.58 20.82 36.83
N ILE A 404 2.55 19.50 36.57
CA ILE A 404 2.07 18.51 37.54
C ILE A 404 2.91 18.53 38.81
N ASN A 405 4.24 18.64 38.69
CA ASN A 405 5.12 18.68 39.85
C ASN A 405 4.90 19.96 40.68
N GLN A 406 4.73 21.11 40.04
CA GLN A 406 4.43 22.37 40.73
C GLN A 406 3.09 22.32 41.47
N ARG A 407 2.06 21.71 40.88
CA ARG A 407 0.75 21.54 41.55
C ARG A 407 0.87 20.66 42.80
N ARG A 408 1.61 19.56 42.71
CA ARG A 408 1.81 18.65 43.86
C ARG A 408 2.53 19.34 45.01
N GLU A 409 3.56 20.14 44.72
CA GLU A 409 4.25 20.91 45.76
C GLU A 409 3.32 21.93 46.44
N ALA A 410 2.47 22.60 45.66
CA ALA A 410 1.48 23.53 46.21
C ALA A 410 0.44 22.81 47.10
N GLU A 411 -0.08 21.66 46.66
CA GLU A 411 -1.02 20.84 47.44
C GLU A 411 -0.40 20.34 48.76
N HIS A 412 0.85 19.86 48.72
CA HIS A 412 1.57 19.45 49.92
C HIS A 412 1.76 20.62 50.90
N SER A 413 2.18 21.79 50.41
CA SER A 413 2.39 22.97 51.26
C SER A 413 1.09 23.44 51.95
N LEU A 414 -0.07 23.28 51.28
CA LEU A 414 -1.37 23.63 51.85
C LEU A 414 -1.80 22.63 52.92
N GLY A 415 -1.55 21.34 52.69
CA GLY A 415 -1.81 20.27 53.66
C GLY A 415 -1.00 20.45 54.95
N ASP A 416 0.29 20.77 54.83
CA ASP A 416 1.17 20.99 55.98
C ASP A 416 0.74 22.23 56.81
N GLN A 417 0.29 23.30 56.14
CA GLN A 417 -0.24 24.48 56.83
C GLN A 417 -1.53 24.20 57.61
N LEU A 418 -2.42 23.34 57.08
CA LEU A 418 -3.65 22.96 57.76
C LEU A 418 -3.38 22.09 59.00
N GLN A 419 -2.46 21.12 58.90
CA GLN A 419 -2.08 20.29 60.05
C GLN A 419 -1.45 21.11 61.17
N LEU A 420 -0.56 22.06 60.82
CA LEU A 420 0.04 22.95 61.82
C LEU A 420 -1.01 23.80 62.54
N ARG A 421 -1.97 24.37 61.79
CA ARG A 421 -3.06 25.17 62.37
C ARG A 421 -3.88 24.37 63.39
N ASP A 422 -4.27 23.15 63.03
CA ASP A 422 -5.11 22.33 63.89
C ASP A 422 -4.34 21.87 65.15
N ALA A 423 -3.05 21.50 65.01
CA ALA A 423 -2.18 21.15 66.14
C ALA A 423 -1.93 22.32 67.13
N LEU A 424 -1.78 23.55 66.63
CA LEU A 424 -1.57 24.72 67.48
C LEU A 424 -2.79 25.04 68.34
N ILE A 425 -3.99 24.76 67.84
CA ILE A 425 -5.22 25.05 68.56
C ILE A 425 -5.52 23.93 69.59
N ASP A 426 -5.25 22.67 69.25
CA ASP A 426 -5.46 21.54 70.16
C ASP A 426 -4.43 21.47 71.31
N THR A 427 -3.23 22.03 71.13
CA THR A 427 -2.24 22.14 72.21
C THR A 427 -2.53 23.27 73.21
N TYR A 428 -3.50 24.15 72.91
CA TYR A 428 -3.85 25.24 73.82
C TYR A 428 -4.59 24.69 75.06
N PRO A 429 -4.07 24.91 76.28
CA PRO A 429 -4.56 24.22 77.48
C PRO A 429 -5.90 24.74 78.01
N TYR A 430 -6.43 25.82 77.43
CA TYR A 430 -7.68 26.44 77.82
C TYR A 430 -8.76 26.19 76.77
N PRO A 431 -10.03 26.00 77.16
CA PRO A 431 -11.15 25.92 76.23
C PRO A 431 -11.20 27.12 75.29
N VAL A 432 -11.14 26.84 73.99
CA VAL A 432 -11.23 27.84 72.92
C VAL A 432 -12.29 27.44 71.91
N VAL A 433 -13.14 28.39 71.56
CA VAL A 433 -14.13 28.27 70.49
C VAL A 433 -14.07 29.45 69.55
N VAL A 434 -14.25 29.19 68.26
CA VAL A 434 -14.46 30.21 67.23
C VAL A 434 -15.85 30.05 66.64
N LYS A 435 -16.60 31.14 66.53
CA LYS A 435 -17.91 31.20 65.89
C LYS A 435 -17.91 32.15 64.72
N ASP A 436 -18.72 31.89 63.70
CA ASP A 436 -18.89 32.79 62.55
C ASP A 436 -19.77 34.01 62.87
N VAL A 437 -20.01 34.86 61.87
CA VAL A 437 -20.91 36.03 61.98
C VAL A 437 -22.35 35.68 62.34
N ASN A 438 -22.79 34.44 62.07
CA ASN A 438 -24.11 33.93 62.42
C ASN A 438 -24.10 33.18 63.77
N LYS A 439 -23.00 33.28 64.53
CA LYS A 439 -22.80 32.62 65.84
C LYS A 439 -22.75 31.10 65.75
N ARG A 440 -22.49 30.54 64.56
CA ARG A 440 -22.30 29.11 64.36
C ARG A 440 -20.88 28.68 64.73
N TYR A 441 -20.72 27.57 65.45
CA TYR A 441 -19.38 27.07 65.83
C TYR A 441 -18.59 26.69 64.57
N LEU A 442 -17.44 27.35 64.35
CA LEU A 442 -16.49 27.04 63.29
C LEU A 442 -15.38 26.10 63.77
N LEU A 443 -15.00 26.24 65.03
CA LEU A 443 -13.94 25.47 65.64
C LEU A 443 -14.14 25.41 67.15
N ILE A 444 -13.85 24.26 67.74
CA ILE A 444 -13.52 24.12 69.15
C ILE A 444 -12.21 23.32 69.26
N ASN A 445 -11.43 23.60 70.30
CA ASN A 445 -10.25 22.82 70.64
C ASN A 445 -10.57 21.68 71.60
N HIS A 446 -9.65 20.74 71.73
CA HIS A 446 -9.81 19.59 72.63
C HIS A 446 -10.11 19.99 74.09
N ALA A 447 -9.49 21.07 74.60
CA ALA A 447 -9.75 21.54 75.96
C ALA A 447 -11.22 21.93 76.19
N TYR A 448 -11.91 22.47 75.17
CA TYR A 448 -13.33 22.80 75.25
C TYR A 448 -14.22 21.54 75.27
N GLU A 449 -13.88 20.52 74.47
CA GLU A 449 -14.58 19.22 74.51
C GLU A 449 -14.52 18.59 75.90
N VAL A 450 -13.33 18.62 76.52
CA VAL A 450 -13.11 18.07 77.87
C VAL A 450 -13.82 18.90 78.94
N ALA A 451 -13.76 20.24 78.87
CA ALA A 451 -14.36 21.11 79.88
C ALA A 451 -15.88 21.00 79.95
N PHE A 452 -16.54 20.80 78.81
CA PHE A 452 -18.00 20.72 78.70
C PHE A 452 -18.53 19.32 78.38
N SER A 453 -17.68 18.30 78.35
CA SER A 453 -18.03 16.90 78.03
C SER A 453 -18.85 16.77 76.74
N ILE A 454 -18.44 17.48 75.68
CA ILE A 454 -19.19 17.60 74.42
C ILE A 454 -18.33 17.17 73.23
N ASN A 455 -18.92 16.52 72.23
CA ASN A 455 -18.21 16.17 70.99
C ASN A 455 -18.21 17.36 70.01
N LYS A 456 -17.06 17.67 69.41
CA LYS A 456 -16.91 18.71 68.40
C LYS A 456 -17.91 18.61 67.25
N GLN A 457 -18.21 17.41 66.76
CA GLN A 457 -19.17 17.22 65.65
C GLN A 457 -20.60 17.63 66.02
N GLU A 458 -20.96 17.65 67.30
CA GLU A 458 -22.29 18.04 67.77
C GLU A 458 -22.47 19.57 67.80
N LEU A 459 -21.37 20.33 67.85
CA LEU A 459 -21.40 21.79 67.90
C LEU A 459 -21.13 22.44 66.54
N LEU A 460 -20.21 21.89 65.73
CA LEU A 460 -19.81 22.50 64.46
C LEU A 460 -21.01 22.80 63.54
N GLY A 461 -21.09 24.04 63.06
CA GLY A 461 -22.17 24.53 62.19
C GLY A 461 -23.49 24.88 62.89
N ARG A 462 -23.63 24.59 64.19
CA ARG A 462 -24.82 24.94 65.00
C ARG A 462 -24.59 26.22 65.78
N THR A 463 -25.64 26.90 66.22
CA THR A 463 -25.55 28.07 67.11
C THR A 463 -25.63 27.66 68.58
N THR A 464 -25.23 28.55 69.51
CA THR A 464 -25.34 28.24 70.96
C THR A 464 -26.77 27.99 71.43
N LEU A 465 -27.77 28.59 70.76
CA LEU A 465 -29.18 28.36 71.05
C LEU A 465 -29.68 27.00 70.52
N GLU A 466 -29.04 26.46 69.47
CA GLU A 466 -29.33 25.14 68.91
C GLU A 466 -28.61 24.02 69.69
N THR A 467 -27.70 24.36 70.60
CA THR A 467 -26.85 23.41 71.34
C THR A 467 -27.19 23.43 72.83
N SER A 468 -27.57 22.30 73.40
CA SER A 468 -28.03 22.20 74.80
C SER A 468 -26.90 21.91 75.81
N HIS A 469 -25.65 22.28 75.53
CA HIS A 469 -24.51 22.01 76.43
C HIS A 469 -24.33 23.06 77.54
N TYR A 470 -25.05 24.18 77.45
CA TYR A 470 -25.22 25.13 78.56
C TYR A 470 -26.66 25.06 79.09
N PRO A 471 -26.90 25.41 80.37
CA PRO A 471 -28.25 25.69 80.85
C PRO A 471 -28.92 26.79 80.00
N ASP A 472 -30.24 26.70 79.79
CA ASP A 472 -30.97 27.57 78.85
C ASP A 472 -30.73 29.07 79.09
N ASP A 473 -30.69 29.51 80.35
CA ASP A 473 -30.40 30.90 80.74
C ASP A 473 -29.01 31.37 80.25
N TRP A 474 -28.02 30.48 80.28
CA TRP A 474 -26.66 30.76 79.83
C TRP A 474 -26.54 30.71 78.32
N SER A 475 -27.25 29.82 77.64
CA SER A 475 -27.28 29.76 76.17
C SER A 475 -27.75 31.08 75.56
N ILE A 476 -28.81 31.68 76.14
CA ILE A 476 -29.33 32.99 75.74
C ILE A 476 -28.31 34.10 76.06
N THR A 477 -27.80 34.13 77.29
CA THR A 477 -26.85 35.16 77.74
C THR A 477 -25.58 35.18 76.88
N ILE A 478 -25.01 34.02 76.57
CA ILE A 478 -23.79 33.90 75.75
C ILE A 478 -24.06 34.31 74.29
N ASP A 479 -25.23 34.01 73.74
CA ASP A 479 -25.63 34.40 72.39
C ASP A 479 -25.80 35.93 72.25
N GLU A 480 -26.41 36.57 73.24
CA GLU A 480 -26.56 38.03 73.31
C GLU A 480 -25.20 38.73 73.46
N LEU A 481 -24.34 38.23 74.33
CA LEU A 481 -22.99 38.75 74.53
C LEU A 481 -22.15 38.64 73.24
N ALA A 482 -22.23 37.52 72.54
CA ALA A 482 -21.57 37.35 71.24
C ALA A 482 -22.09 38.38 70.22
N THR A 483 -23.41 38.62 70.21
CA THR A 483 -24.04 39.64 69.36
C THR A 483 -23.54 41.05 69.71
N GLN A 484 -23.41 41.38 71.00
CA GLN A 484 -22.92 42.67 71.46
C GLN A 484 -21.45 42.89 71.10
N VAL A 485 -20.59 41.89 71.31
CA VAL A 485 -19.15 41.94 70.98
C VAL A 485 -18.94 42.15 69.48
N MET A 486 -19.67 41.43 68.65
CA MET A 486 -19.62 41.57 67.20
C MET A 486 -20.15 42.93 66.72
N ARG A 487 -21.22 43.44 67.35
CA ARG A 487 -21.81 44.75 67.01
C ARG A 487 -20.92 45.92 67.42
N LYS A 488 -20.42 45.91 68.67
CA LYS A 488 -19.56 46.98 69.22
C LYS A 488 -18.13 46.90 68.70
N ARG A 489 -17.69 45.73 68.21
CA ARG A 489 -16.30 45.45 67.81
C ARG A 489 -15.27 45.62 68.92
N GLU A 490 -15.73 45.49 70.16
CA GLU A 490 -14.92 45.61 71.37
C GLU A 490 -14.78 44.25 72.05
N ASN A 491 -13.64 44.03 72.70
CA ASN A 491 -13.44 42.81 73.48
C ASN A 491 -14.33 42.83 74.72
N PHE A 492 -14.83 41.66 75.11
CA PHE A 492 -15.60 41.50 76.33
C PHE A 492 -14.94 40.47 77.23
N HIS A 493 -14.83 40.77 78.53
CA HIS A 493 -14.57 39.76 79.55
C HIS A 493 -15.50 39.90 80.74
N SER A 494 -15.87 38.75 81.29
CA SER A 494 -16.51 38.67 82.59
C SER A 494 -16.21 37.34 83.25
N GLU A 495 -16.29 37.32 84.58
CA GLU A 495 -16.29 36.08 85.35
C GLU A 495 -17.73 35.53 85.35
N PHE A 496 -17.89 34.26 85.01
CA PHE A 496 -19.17 33.56 85.02
C PHE A 496 -19.08 32.28 85.82
N SER A 497 -20.10 32.02 86.64
CA SER A 497 -20.24 30.74 87.35
C SER A 497 -21.12 29.81 86.52
N ILE A 498 -20.49 28.87 85.80
CA ILE A 498 -21.16 27.94 84.89
C ILE A 498 -20.73 26.52 85.25
N ALA A 499 -21.68 25.59 85.24
CA ALA A 499 -21.38 24.18 85.42
C ALA A 499 -20.47 23.66 84.30
N ASN A 500 -19.48 22.86 84.64
CA ASN A 500 -18.71 22.09 83.67
C ASN A 500 -19.51 20.88 83.16
N GLY A 501 -18.95 20.11 82.23
CA GLY A 501 -19.59 18.91 81.67
C GLY A 501 -19.84 17.76 82.68
N GLN A 502 -19.39 17.89 83.93
CA GLN A 502 -19.65 16.96 85.03
C GLN A 502 -20.71 17.51 86.01
N GLY A 503 -21.29 18.69 85.75
CA GLY A 503 -22.29 19.33 86.60
C GLY A 503 -21.70 20.11 87.78
N GLU A 504 -20.37 20.22 87.89
CA GLU A 504 -19.73 20.99 88.96
C GLU A 504 -19.70 22.48 88.61
N MET A 505 -20.14 23.34 89.54
CA MET A 505 -20.08 24.78 89.34
C MET A 505 -18.63 25.26 89.33
N ARG A 506 -18.18 25.78 88.18
CA ARG A 506 -16.86 26.38 87.98
C ARG A 506 -17.00 27.88 87.73
N THR A 507 -16.03 28.65 88.20
CA THR A 507 -15.91 30.08 87.89
C THR A 507 -14.98 30.23 86.71
N TRP A 508 -15.54 30.57 85.56
CA TRP A 508 -14.83 30.76 84.30
C TRP A 508 -14.58 32.25 84.06
N LEU A 509 -13.32 32.63 83.82
CA LEU A 509 -13.00 33.89 83.18
C LEU A 509 -13.27 33.74 81.68
N TYR A 510 -14.33 34.39 81.21
CA TYR A 510 -14.81 34.27 79.85
C TYR A 510 -14.31 35.45 79.02
N TRP A 511 -13.50 35.20 78.00
CA TRP A 511 -12.97 36.23 77.10
C TRP A 511 -13.55 36.08 75.70
N MET A 512 -14.19 37.12 75.16
CA MET A 512 -14.69 37.19 73.79
C MET A 512 -13.97 38.28 73.00
N LYS A 513 -13.46 37.94 71.82
CA LYS A 513 -12.78 38.85 70.92
C LYS A 513 -13.29 38.70 69.48
N PRO A 514 -13.69 39.78 68.79
CA PRO A 514 -14.04 39.70 67.38
C PRO A 514 -12.78 39.42 66.54
N PHE A 515 -12.90 38.58 65.51
CA PHE A 515 -11.83 38.35 64.54
C PHE A 515 -12.29 38.70 63.13
N TYR A 516 -11.33 39.03 62.27
CA TYR A 516 -11.57 39.61 60.95
C TYR A 516 -10.93 38.76 59.86
N ARG A 517 -11.53 38.77 58.67
CA ARG A 517 -10.95 38.18 57.47
C ARG A 517 -9.81 39.07 56.96
N ALA A 518 -9.02 38.56 56.00
CA ALA A 518 -7.91 39.32 55.40
C ALA A 518 -8.34 40.67 54.80
N ASN A 519 -9.59 40.79 54.34
CA ASN A 519 -10.19 42.02 53.82
C ASN A 519 -10.76 42.96 54.92
N GLN A 520 -10.41 42.75 56.20
CA GLN A 520 -10.91 43.48 57.37
C GLN A 520 -12.43 43.39 57.63
N ALA A 521 -13.16 42.55 56.89
CA ALA A 521 -14.55 42.26 57.22
C ALA A 521 -14.64 41.40 58.48
N LEU A 522 -15.64 41.66 59.32
CA LEU A 522 -15.90 40.85 60.52
C LEU A 522 -16.13 39.39 60.11
N ALA A 523 -15.36 38.48 60.70
CA ALA A 523 -15.43 37.05 60.42
C ALA A 523 -16.26 36.31 61.47
N GLY A 524 -16.30 36.83 62.70
CA GLY A 524 -17.05 36.27 63.82
C GLY A 524 -16.38 36.60 65.16
N VAL A 525 -16.52 35.71 66.13
CA VAL A 525 -16.01 35.87 67.50
C VAL A 525 -15.19 34.66 67.92
N MET A 526 -14.05 34.91 68.55
CA MET A 526 -13.23 33.92 69.24
C MET A 526 -13.46 34.05 70.74
N VAL A 527 -13.61 32.92 71.40
CA VAL A 527 -13.83 32.84 72.84
C VAL A 527 -12.77 31.95 73.47
N SER A 528 -12.21 32.41 74.59
CA SER A 528 -11.36 31.60 75.47
C SER A 528 -11.96 31.58 76.87
N LEU A 529 -11.97 30.42 77.51
CA LEU A 529 -12.42 30.28 78.90
C LEU A 529 -11.26 29.80 79.76
N VAL A 530 -11.07 30.41 80.93
CA VAL A 530 -10.07 29.98 81.91
C VAL A 530 -10.77 29.64 83.22
N ASP A 531 -10.59 28.42 83.72
CA ASP A 531 -11.13 28.04 85.04
C ASP A 531 -10.30 28.76 86.12
N ILE A 532 -10.92 29.74 86.78
CA ILE A 532 -10.32 30.49 87.89
C ILE A 532 -10.91 30.06 89.24
N THR A 533 -11.63 28.94 89.32
CA THR A 533 -12.30 28.47 90.54
C THR A 533 -11.31 28.34 91.70
N LEU A 534 -10.15 27.71 91.48
CA LEU A 534 -9.11 27.55 92.51
C LEU A 534 -8.53 28.90 92.94
N ILE A 535 -8.31 29.81 91.98
CA ILE A 535 -7.80 31.16 92.26
C ILE A 535 -8.83 31.93 93.11
N ARG A 536 -10.12 31.81 92.79
CA ARG A 536 -11.18 32.50 93.52
C ARG A 536 -11.39 31.95 94.92
N GLN A 537 -11.41 30.62 95.06
CA GLN A 537 -11.48 29.96 96.37
C GLN A 537 -10.27 30.31 97.24
N ALA A 538 -9.07 30.41 96.65
CA ALA A 538 -7.88 30.85 97.36
C ALA A 538 -7.95 32.32 97.79
N ASP A 539 -8.47 33.21 96.94
CA ASP A 539 -8.66 34.63 97.27
C ASP A 539 -9.72 34.84 98.37
N GLU A 540 -10.83 34.12 98.32
CA GLU A 540 -11.86 34.13 99.37
C GLU A 540 -11.35 33.56 100.70
N LYS A 541 -10.55 32.50 100.64
CA LYS A 541 -9.88 31.92 101.82
C LYS A 541 -8.82 32.87 102.40
N ALA A 542 -8.10 33.62 101.57
CA ALA A 542 -7.16 34.65 102.03
C ALA A 542 -7.89 35.85 102.66
N LYS A 543 -8.99 36.30 102.07
CA LYS A 543 -9.82 37.40 102.60
C LYS A 543 -10.48 37.05 103.94
N SER A 544 -10.98 35.82 104.09
CA SER A 544 -11.54 35.34 105.37
C SER A 544 -10.48 35.16 106.47
N LEU A 545 -9.27 34.69 106.13
CA LEU A 545 -8.14 34.63 107.08
C LEU A 545 -7.61 36.02 107.47
N GLY A 546 -7.65 36.99 106.55
CA GLY A 546 -7.32 38.40 106.82
C GLY A 546 -8.28 39.04 107.83
N GLY A 547 -9.58 38.77 107.71
CA GLY A 547 -10.61 39.24 108.65
C GLY A 547 -10.47 38.66 110.07
N CYS A 548 -10.10 37.38 110.20
CA CYS A 548 -9.86 36.75 111.51
C CYS A 548 -8.62 37.32 112.23
N ARG A 549 -7.57 37.71 111.50
CA ARG A 549 -6.36 38.30 112.09
C ARG A 549 -6.61 39.69 112.68
N GLN A 550 -7.54 40.45 112.10
CA GLN A 550 -7.91 41.79 112.57
C GLN A 550 -8.74 41.73 113.87
N ASN A 551 -9.65 40.75 113.99
CA ASN A 551 -10.41 40.50 115.23
C ASN A 551 -9.57 39.89 116.36
N HIS A 552 -8.55 39.06 116.04
CA HIS A 552 -7.65 38.50 117.05
C HIS A 552 -6.70 39.54 117.67
N VAL A 553 -6.28 40.57 116.93
CA VAL A 553 -5.39 41.64 117.42
C VAL A 553 -6.15 42.63 118.33
N VAL A 554 -7.43 42.89 118.06
CA VAL A 554 -8.29 43.73 118.93
C VAL A 554 -8.61 43.02 120.25
N SER A 555 -8.90 41.72 120.20
CA SER A 555 -9.16 40.87 121.39
C SER A 555 -7.92 40.71 122.31
N ARG A 556 -6.71 40.57 121.74
CA ARG A 556 -5.45 40.48 122.52
C ARG A 556 -5.05 41.80 123.19
N ARG A 557 -5.37 42.95 122.58
CA ARG A 557 -5.12 44.27 123.22
C ARG A 557 -6.07 44.55 124.39
N ALA A 558 -7.30 44.03 124.37
CA ALA A 558 -8.25 44.17 125.47
C ALA A 558 -7.88 43.28 126.68
N SER A 559 -7.41 42.05 126.44
CA SER A 559 -7.03 41.11 127.51
C SER A 559 -5.70 41.47 128.19
N ILE A 560 -4.73 42.04 127.46
CA ILE A 560 -3.47 42.54 128.06
C ILE A 560 -3.73 43.78 128.95
N ARG A 561 -4.68 44.65 128.58
CA ARG A 561 -5.04 45.84 129.38
C ARG A 561 -5.82 45.48 130.65
N ALA A 562 -6.65 44.42 130.60
CA ALA A 562 -7.36 43.91 131.77
C ALA A 562 -6.43 43.16 132.75
N SER A 563 -5.45 42.40 132.24
CA SER A 563 -4.49 41.67 133.08
C SER A 563 -3.51 42.62 133.80
N ALA A 564 -3.11 43.73 133.18
CA ALA A 564 -2.22 44.72 133.80
C ALA A 564 -2.88 45.50 134.97
N ASN A 565 -4.20 45.72 134.92
CA ASN A 565 -4.93 46.40 136.00
C ASN A 565 -5.18 45.50 137.23
N GLN A 566 -5.29 44.17 137.04
CA GLN A 566 -5.41 43.23 138.17
C GLN A 566 -4.09 43.01 138.93
N THR A 567 -2.94 43.07 138.24
CA THR A 567 -1.63 42.95 138.89
C THR A 567 -1.24 44.21 139.68
N HIS A 568 -1.66 45.40 139.23
CA HIS A 568 -1.41 46.64 139.98
C HIS A 568 -2.26 46.76 141.26
N ALA A 569 -3.49 46.26 141.25
CA ALA A 569 -4.37 46.28 142.43
C ALA A 569 -3.96 45.27 143.52
N SER A 570 -3.35 44.14 143.15
CA SER A 570 -2.89 43.09 144.07
C SER A 570 -1.54 43.40 144.74
N LEU A 571 -0.73 44.27 144.16
CA LEU A 571 0.53 44.76 144.76
C LEU A 571 0.33 45.90 145.77
N THR A 572 -0.81 46.61 145.75
CA THR A 572 -1.15 47.65 146.73
C THR A 572 -1.85 47.14 147.99
N ALA A 573 -2.51 45.98 147.95
CA ALA A 573 -3.23 45.43 149.11
C ALA A 573 -2.34 44.60 150.07
N LYS A 574 -1.13 44.21 149.66
CA LYS A 574 -0.15 43.49 150.52
C LYS A 574 0.86 44.42 151.21
N ARG A 575 0.67 45.75 151.11
CA ARG A 575 1.54 46.78 151.70
C ARG A 575 0.90 47.55 152.89
N ARG A 576 -0.24 47.08 153.42
CA ARG A 576 -0.84 47.53 154.69
C ARG A 576 -1.72 46.44 155.34
N SER A 577 -1.11 45.39 155.88
CA SER A 577 -1.56 44.59 157.05
C SER A 577 -0.52 43.53 157.37
#